data_AF-A0A2V8UDC2-F1
#
_entry.id   AF-A0A2V8UDC2-F1
#
_cell.length_a   1.000
_cell.length_b   1.000
_cell.length_c   1.000
_cell.angle_alpha   90.00
_cell.angle_beta   90.00
_cell.angle_gamma   90.00
#
_symmetry.space_group_name_H-M   'P 1'
#
loop_
_entity.id
_entity.type
_entity.pdbx_description
1 polymer ?
#
loop_
_entity_poly.entity_id
_entity_poly.type
_entity_poly.pdbx_seq_one_letter_code
_entity_poly.pdbx_strand_id
1 'polypeptide(L)'
;MRVALALLSVMTAAAGQPDAREIVRRSVAASDENWKMARNYTFLQRTEERQIDSKGQMKSEEVKTYDVTLLEGSPYFRLLERNDHPLPAAEEKKEQAKLAKSIAD
;
A
#
# COMPACT_ATOMS: atom_id res chain seq x y z
N MET A 1 -34.89 6.95 -38.11
CA MET A 1 -35.17 6.08 -36.93
C MET A 1 -33.92 5.43 -36.30
N ARG A 2 -32.69 5.85 -36.61
CA ARG A 2 -31.45 5.34 -35.97
C ARG A 2 -30.78 6.35 -35.02
N VAL A 3 -31.07 7.64 -35.18
CA VAL A 3 -30.53 8.73 -34.32
C VAL A 3 -31.28 8.83 -32.99
N ALA A 4 -32.60 8.55 -32.98
CA ALA A 4 -33.42 8.59 -31.76
C ALA A 4 -33.09 7.46 -30.76
N LEU A 5 -32.49 6.35 -31.22
CA LEU A 5 -32.13 5.22 -30.37
C LEU A 5 -30.79 5.44 -29.63
N ALA A 6 -29.93 6.34 -30.12
CA ALA A 6 -28.62 6.62 -29.52
C ALA A 6 -28.69 7.60 -28.33
N LEU A 7 -29.75 8.41 -28.25
CA LEU A 7 -29.95 9.38 -27.15
C LEU A 7 -30.58 8.73 -25.91
N LEU A 8 -31.31 7.62 -26.07
CA LEU A 8 -31.92 6.90 -24.93
C LEU A 8 -30.90 6.07 -24.15
N SER A 9 -29.81 5.64 -24.80
CA SER A 9 -28.74 4.83 -24.18
C SER A 9 -27.72 5.64 -23.36
N VAL A 10 -27.68 6.97 -23.51
CA VAL A 10 -26.78 7.83 -22.72
C VAL A 10 -27.41 8.22 -21.37
N MET A 11 -28.74 8.30 -21.30
CA MET A 11 -29.42 8.71 -20.05
C MET A 11 -29.48 7.60 -18.99
N THR A 12 -29.28 6.33 -19.37
CA THR A 12 -29.26 5.21 -18.42
C THR A 12 -27.94 5.10 -17.64
N ALA A 13 -26.88 5.81 -18.06
CA ALA A 13 -25.58 5.77 -17.38
C ALA A 13 -25.51 6.66 -16.12
N ALA A 14 -26.37 7.67 -16.00
CA ALA A 14 -26.34 8.63 -14.89
C ALA A 14 -27.19 8.19 -13.67
N ALA A 15 -28.15 7.27 -13.85
CA ALA A 15 -29.10 6.88 -12.80
C ALA A 15 -28.56 5.83 -11.81
N GLY A 16 -27.33 5.36 -12.00
CA GLY A 16 -26.72 4.29 -11.19
C GLY A 16 -25.33 4.61 -10.63
N GLN A 17 -24.83 5.84 -10.79
CA GLN A 17 -23.56 6.21 -10.18
C GLN A 17 -23.75 6.43 -8.67
N PRO A 18 -22.99 5.72 -7.81
CA PRO A 18 -23.08 5.93 -6.39
C PRO A 18 -22.70 7.38 -6.07
N ASP A 19 -23.47 8.02 -5.18
CA ASP A 19 -23.18 9.36 -4.67
C ASP A 19 -21.72 9.43 -4.21
N ALA A 20 -20.98 10.43 -4.66
CA ALA A 20 -19.58 10.65 -4.29
C ALA A 20 -19.41 10.67 -2.76
N ARG A 21 -20.37 11.25 -2.04
CA ARG A 21 -20.36 11.25 -0.56
C ARG A 21 -20.48 9.84 0.00
N GLU A 22 -21.30 8.99 -0.61
CA GLU A 22 -21.49 7.60 -0.20
C GLU A 22 -20.24 6.75 -0.49
N ILE A 23 -19.58 6.98 -1.63
CA ILE A 23 -18.29 6.34 -1.94
C ILE A 23 -17.25 6.68 -0.88
N VAL A 24 -17.10 7.97 -0.56
CA VAL A 24 -16.14 8.42 0.47
C VAL A 24 -16.50 7.85 1.83
N ARG A 25 -17.78 7.90 2.23
CA ARG A 25 -18.25 7.36 3.51
C ARG A 25 -17.89 5.87 3.66
N ARG A 26 -18.13 5.07 2.62
CA ARG A 26 -17.79 3.64 2.60
C ARG A 26 -16.28 3.41 2.64
N SER A 27 -15.51 4.21 1.90
CA SER A 27 -14.05 4.13 1.90
C SER A 27 -13.45 4.42 3.28
N VAL A 28 -13.95 5.45 3.96
CA VAL A 28 -13.50 5.81 5.32
C VAL A 28 -13.87 4.70 6.31
N ALA A 29 -15.11 4.21 6.28
CA ALA A 29 -15.54 3.12 7.16
C ALA A 29 -14.68 1.85 6.97
N ALA A 30 -14.40 1.47 5.72
CA ALA A 30 -13.52 0.34 5.42
C ALA A 30 -12.07 0.59 5.90
N SER A 31 -11.56 1.80 5.72
CA SER A 31 -10.23 2.19 6.24
C SER A 31 -10.17 2.06 7.76
N ASP A 32 -11.18 2.55 8.48
CA ASP A 32 -11.24 2.48 9.95
C ASP A 32 -11.28 1.04 10.46
N GLU A 33 -12.06 0.16 9.81
CA GLU A 33 -12.09 -1.27 10.13
C GLU A 33 -10.73 -1.93 9.87
N ASN A 34 -10.11 -1.62 8.72
CA ASN A 34 -8.79 -2.14 8.39
C ASN A 34 -7.73 -1.68 9.40
N TRP A 35 -7.77 -0.41 9.84
CA TRP A 35 -6.91 0.12 10.90
C TRP A 35 -7.12 -0.57 12.25
N LYS A 36 -8.35 -0.96 12.58
CA LYS A 36 -8.63 -1.75 13.78
C LYS A 36 -8.01 -3.14 13.70
N MET A 37 -8.10 -3.78 12.54
CA MET A 37 -7.53 -5.11 12.32
C MET A 37 -5.99 -5.07 12.28
N ALA A 38 -5.40 -4.07 11.63
CA ALA A 38 -3.95 -3.90 11.47
C ALA A 38 -3.18 -3.83 12.80
N ARG A 39 -3.83 -3.45 13.89
CA ARG A 39 -3.23 -3.50 15.24
C ARG A 39 -2.96 -4.92 15.74
N ASN A 40 -3.61 -5.92 15.16
CA ASN A 40 -3.61 -7.30 15.67
C ASN A 40 -2.82 -8.27 14.77
N TYR A 41 -2.24 -7.80 13.68
CA TYR A 41 -1.46 -8.66 12.79
C TYR A 41 -0.19 -7.98 12.30
N THR A 42 0.82 -8.80 12.11
CA THR A 42 2.08 -8.47 11.47
C THR A 42 2.07 -9.11 10.08
N PHE A 43 2.60 -8.41 9.08
CA PHE A 43 2.63 -8.91 7.71
C PHE A 43 3.94 -8.60 7.01
N LEU A 44 4.28 -9.41 6.01
CA LEU A 44 5.43 -9.14 5.14
C LEU A 44 5.00 -8.29 3.94
N GLN A 45 5.74 -7.22 3.67
CA GLN A 45 5.55 -6.37 2.52
C GLN A 45 6.78 -6.41 1.61
N ARG A 46 6.64 -7.02 0.44
CA ARG A 46 7.66 -6.96 -0.62
C ARG A 46 7.37 -5.77 -1.54
N THR A 47 8.31 -4.83 -1.63
CA THR A 47 8.24 -3.66 -2.51
C THR A 47 9.32 -3.73 -3.55
N GLU A 48 8.97 -3.36 -4.78
CA GLU A 48 9.88 -3.34 -5.92
C GLU A 48 9.88 -1.95 -6.52
N GLU A 49 11.02 -1.28 -6.44
CA GLU A 49 11.24 0.06 -6.96
C GLU A 49 12.09 -0.03 -8.23
N ARG A 50 11.55 0.51 -9.32
CA ARG A 50 12.22 0.54 -10.63
C ARG A 50 12.37 1.97 -11.10
N GLN A 51 13.60 2.39 -11.35
CA GLN A 51 13.91 3.68 -11.95
C GLN A 51 14.26 3.48 -13.42
N ILE A 52 13.57 4.21 -14.30
CA ILE A 52 13.87 4.27 -15.73
C ILE A 52 14.48 5.63 -16.10
N ASP A 53 15.34 5.65 -17.12
CA ASP A 53 15.93 6.88 -17.64
C ASP A 53 15.03 7.59 -18.67
N SER A 54 15.49 8.72 -19.20
CA SER A 54 14.76 9.50 -20.21
C SER A 54 14.61 8.80 -21.56
N LYS A 55 15.33 7.69 -21.79
CA LYS A 55 15.25 6.85 -22.99
C LYS A 55 14.38 5.61 -22.75
N GLY A 56 13.78 5.48 -21.56
CA GLY A 56 12.97 4.32 -21.18
C GLY A 56 13.78 3.09 -20.80
N GLN A 57 15.10 3.22 -20.58
CA GLN A 57 15.96 2.12 -20.16
C GLN A 57 15.97 1.98 -18.63
N MET A 58 16.08 0.74 -18.15
CA MET A 58 16.20 0.48 -16.71
C MET A 58 17.51 1.08 -16.19
N LYS A 59 17.40 1.99 -15.23
CA LYS A 59 18.52 2.62 -14.55
C LYS A 59 18.87 1.89 -13.25
N SER A 60 17.86 1.49 -12.48
CA SER A 60 18.04 0.71 -11.27
C SER A 60 16.76 -0.03 -10.91
N GLU A 61 16.94 -1.15 -10.21
CA GLU A 61 15.87 -1.92 -9.60
C GLU A 61 16.31 -2.25 -8.17
N GLU A 62 15.41 -2.06 -7.21
CA GLU A 62 15.62 -2.44 -5.82
C GLU A 62 14.39 -3.16 -5.30
N VAL A 63 14.60 -4.34 -4.73
CA VAL A 63 13.55 -5.09 -4.04
C VAL A 63 13.83 -5.04 -2.55
N LYS A 64 12.81 -4.77 -1.74
CA LYS A 64 12.89 -4.82 -0.27
C LYS A 64 11.73 -5.62 0.29
N THR A 65 12.00 -6.48 1.26
CA THR A 65 10.97 -7.16 2.05
C THR A 65 11.01 -6.59 3.45
N TYR A 66 9.86 -6.10 3.92
CA TYR A 66 9.67 -5.54 5.25
C TYR A 66 8.80 -6.45 6.10
N ASP A 67 9.13 -6.52 7.38
CA ASP A 67 8.21 -6.94 8.42
C ASP A 67 7.47 -5.72 8.96
N VAL A 68 6.16 -5.68 8.74
CA VAL A 68 5.32 -4.51 9.05
C VAL A 68 4.46 -4.81 10.26
N THR A 69 4.65 -4.03 11.32
CA THR A 69 3.90 -4.13 12.57
C THR A 69 3.35 -2.76 12.93
N LEU A 70 2.09 -2.69 13.35
CA LEU A 70 1.49 -1.44 13.80
C LEU A 70 1.94 -1.14 15.24
N LEU A 71 2.78 -0.13 15.42
CA LEU A 71 3.25 0.36 16.72
C LEU A 71 2.67 1.75 16.97
N GLU A 72 2.04 1.95 18.13
CA GLU A 72 1.50 3.26 18.54
C GLU A 72 0.58 3.95 17.52
N GLY A 73 -0.17 3.16 16.74
CA GLY A 73 -1.08 3.68 15.72
C GLY A 73 -0.41 4.07 14.40
N SER A 74 0.89 3.80 14.23
CA SER A 74 1.61 3.96 12.97
C SER A 74 2.30 2.65 12.54
N PRO A 75 2.39 2.35 11.23
CA PRO A 75 3.14 1.19 10.77
C PRO A 75 4.64 1.40 10.98
N TYR A 76 5.27 0.43 11.64
CA TYR A 76 6.72 0.30 11.72
C TYR A 76 7.19 -0.70 10.67
N PHE A 77 8.19 -0.30 9.88
CA PHE A 77 8.77 -1.11 8.80
C PHE A 77 10.17 -1.57 9.18
N ARG A 78 10.32 -2.84 9.55
CA ARG A 78 11.64 -3.45 9.78
C ARG A 78 12.11 -4.10 8.48
N LEU A 79 13.27 -3.71 7.97
CA LEU A 79 13.82 -4.34 6.77
C LEU A 79 14.31 -5.76 7.08
N LEU A 80 13.86 -6.76 6.31
CA LEU A 80 14.29 -8.15 6.43
C LEU A 80 15.21 -8.59 5.28
N GLU A 81 14.92 -8.12 4.07
CA GLU A 81 15.61 -8.56 2.86
C GLU A 81 15.88 -7.38 1.92
N ARG A 82 16.98 -7.48 1.18
CA ARG A 82 17.32 -6.59 0.08
C ARG A 82 17.64 -7.44 -1.15
N ASN A 83 16.98 -7.15 -2.26
CA ASN A 83 17.07 -7.89 -3.52
C ASN A 83 16.79 -9.38 -3.34
N ASP A 84 15.70 -9.72 -2.63
CA ASP A 84 15.27 -11.09 -2.30
C ASP A 84 16.34 -11.93 -1.56
N HIS A 85 17.27 -11.25 -0.87
CA HIS A 85 18.29 -11.86 -0.03
C HIS A 85 18.20 -11.33 1.40
N PRO A 86 18.39 -12.19 2.42
CA PRO A 86 18.46 -11.75 3.82
C PRO A 86 19.52 -10.68 4.04
N LEU A 87 19.27 -9.78 4.98
CA LEU A 87 20.28 -8.81 5.39
C LEU A 87 21.51 -9.49 6.00
N PRO A 88 22.71 -8.92 5.83
CA PRO A 88 23.88 -9.33 6.60
C PRO A 88 23.64 -9.18 8.10
N ALA A 89 24.20 -10.07 8.92
CA ALA A 89 23.95 -10.12 10.37
C ALA A 89 24.18 -8.79 11.10
N ALA A 90 25.15 -7.98 10.65
CA ALA A 90 25.40 -6.65 11.22
C ALA A 90 24.26 -5.65 10.94
N GLU A 91 23.66 -5.72 9.75
CA GLU A 91 22.51 -4.89 9.37
C GLU A 91 21.25 -5.38 10.06
N GLU A 92 21.02 -6.69 10.12
CA GLU A 92 19.90 -7.28 10.85
C GLU A 92 19.89 -6.85 12.32
N LYS A 93 21.05 -6.93 12.99
CA LYS A 93 21.21 -6.46 14.37
C LYS A 93 20.88 -4.98 14.53
N LYS A 94 21.22 -4.17 13.53
CA LYS A 94 20.91 -2.73 13.53
C LYS A 94 19.41 -2.49 13.38
N GLU A 95 18.73 -3.22 12.48
CA GLU A 95 17.27 -3.15 12.34
C GLU A 95 16.56 -3.61 13.63
N GLN A 96 17.05 -4.67 14.27
CA GLN A 96 16.52 -5.11 15.56
C GLN A 96 16.69 -4.08 16.68
N ALA A 97 17.85 -3.41 16.73
CA ALA A 97 18.10 -2.36 17.73
C ALA A 97 17.21 -1.13 17.51
N LYS A 98 16.93 -0.77 16.25
CA LYS A 98 15.98 0.32 15.93
C LYS A 98 14.56 -0.04 16.39
N LEU A 99 14.12 -1.28 16.17
CA LEU A 99 12.81 -1.75 16.61
C LEU A 99 12.70 -1.73 18.14
N ALA A 100 13.72 -2.24 18.83
CA ALA A 100 13.76 -2.22 20.30
C ALA A 100 13.67 -0.80 20.85
N LYS A 101 14.34 0.17 20.20
CA LYS A 101 14.25 1.58 20.55
C LYS A 101 12.84 2.13 20.36
N SER A 102 12.20 1.87 19.22
CA SER A 102 10.84 2.38 18.94
C SER A 102 9.74 1.79 19.82
N ILE A 103 10.01 0.70 20.53
CA ILE A 103 9.06 0.11 21.50
C ILE A 103 9.29 0.68 22.91
N ALA A 104 10.48 1.20 23.20
CA ALA A 104 10.87 1.69 24.51
C ALA A 104 10.63 3.20 24.72
N ASP A 105 10.54 3.95 23.62
CA ASP A 105 10.12 5.36 23.58
C ASP A 105 8.58 5.46 23.68
#